data_AF-A0A5E4CFQ0-F1
#
_entry.id   AF-A0A5E4CFQ0-F1
#
_cell.length_a   1.000
_cell.length_b   1.000
_cell.length_c   1.000
_cell.angle_alpha   90.00
_cell.angle_beta   90.00
_cell.angle_gamma   90.00
#
_symmetry.space_group_name_H-M   'P 1'
#
loop_
_entity.id
_entity.type
_entity.pdbx_description
1 polymer ?
#
loop_
_entity_poly.entity_id
_entity_poly.type
_entity_poly.pdbx_seq_one_letter_code
_entity_poly.pdbx_strand_id
1 'polypeptide(L)'
;MCGGGDAVQWDRQKELRAHGVVWKLGVRAGEGWWHTFLRLSSRILKSMVVGWVKEIMQYHNVYADNQVVHFYRWLQSSSSLLHDPALHRTLHNMMKKLFLQLVAEFQRLGSSVVYANFNRIILCTRKRRIEDAIAYVKYITNSIHSKELFHSLTISFSRCWEFLLWMDPSNYGGIKGKVPSGIHCGQQEPQKGEEAEDEQEDEEEQEESVEESEVEDLLENNWNILQFLPQAASCQSYFLMIVSAYIVAVYHSMKEQLRRSGPGTTPVKRRGASQFSQEAEGAAGALPGMITFSQDYVANELTQSFFTITQKIQKKVTGSRSSTEPSEMFPVLPGSHLVLNNPALEFIKYVCKVLSLDTNITNQVNKLNRDLLRLVDVGEFSEEAQFRDPCRSYVLPEVICHSCNFCRDLDLCKDSSFSQDGAVLPQWLCPNCQATYDSAAIEMALVEALQRKLMAFTLQDLVCLKCRGVKETHMPVYCSCAGDFALTIRTQVFMEQVGIFQSIAQHYSMPHLKETLEWLLQKSPQPDH
;
A
#
# COMPACT_ATOMS: atom_id res chain seq x y z
N MET A 1 17.93 17.60 -3.85
CA MET A 1 17.15 16.89 -2.80
C MET A 1 15.69 17.33 -2.90
N CYS A 2 14.92 16.69 -3.78
CA CYS A 2 13.48 16.92 -3.93
C CYS A 2 12.74 15.86 -3.16
N GLY A 3 11.64 16.26 -2.51
CA GLY A 3 10.78 15.40 -1.71
C GLY A 3 10.45 14.10 -2.42
N GLY A 4 11.03 13.02 -1.92
CA GLY A 4 10.39 11.72 -1.99
C GLY A 4 9.12 11.82 -1.15
N GLY A 5 8.01 11.28 -1.68
CA GLY A 5 6.76 11.21 -0.94
C GLY A 5 7.00 10.65 0.46
N ASP A 6 6.36 11.24 1.47
CA ASP A 6 6.55 10.92 2.89
C ASP A 6 5.92 9.57 3.31
N ALA A 7 5.98 8.58 2.43
CA ALA A 7 6.27 7.24 2.94
C ALA A 7 7.67 7.30 3.54
N VAL A 8 7.79 7.13 4.85
CA VAL A 8 9.06 6.64 5.40
C VAL A 8 9.30 5.30 4.70
N GLN A 9 10.05 5.33 3.60
CA GLN A 9 10.57 4.15 2.93
C GLN A 9 11.55 3.54 3.92
N TRP A 10 11.02 2.66 4.78
CA TRP A 10 11.84 1.66 5.45
C TRP A 10 12.51 0.91 4.30
N ASP A 11 13.80 1.16 4.09
CA ASP A 11 14.62 0.33 3.21
C ASP A 11 14.38 -1.11 3.64
N ARG A 12 13.71 -1.86 2.74
CA ARG A 12 12.90 -3.07 2.95
C ARG A 12 11.45 -2.80 3.37
N GLN A 13 10.60 -2.41 2.41
CA GLN A 13 9.29 -3.06 2.27
C GLN A 13 9.59 -4.57 2.26
N LYS A 14 9.52 -5.21 3.42
CA LYS A 14 9.59 -6.66 3.44
C LYS A 14 8.27 -7.12 2.84
N GLU A 15 8.31 -7.62 1.61
CA GLU A 15 7.29 -8.50 1.04
C GLU A 15 7.09 -9.60 2.08
N LEU A 16 5.97 -9.53 2.81
CA LEU A 16 5.74 -10.35 3.99
C LEU A 16 4.38 -11.01 3.87
N ARG A 17 4.40 -12.33 3.85
CA ARG A 17 3.32 -13.13 4.40
C ARG A 17 3.34 -12.97 5.93
N ALA A 18 2.34 -12.30 6.46
CA ALA A 18 2.17 -12.19 7.90
C ALA A 18 1.46 -13.43 8.43
N HIS A 19 2.20 -14.29 9.14
CA HIS A 19 1.62 -15.42 9.87
C HIS A 19 1.09 -14.93 11.22
N GLY A 20 -0.22 -15.00 11.40
CA GLY A 20 -0.94 -14.54 12.60
C GLY A 20 -1.83 -13.34 12.33
N VAL A 21 -2.65 -12.97 13.33
CA VAL A 21 -3.69 -11.94 13.15
C VAL A 21 -3.06 -10.57 12.90
N VAL A 22 -3.42 -9.97 11.77
CA VAL A 22 -2.97 -8.65 11.32
C VAL A 22 -4.05 -7.61 11.57
N TRP A 23 -3.67 -6.52 12.22
CA TRP A 23 -4.57 -5.46 12.64
C TRP A 23 -4.26 -4.17 11.89
N LYS A 24 -5.28 -3.58 11.28
CA LYS A 24 -5.26 -2.21 10.76
C LYS A 24 -5.78 -1.28 11.84
N LEU A 25 -4.89 -0.49 12.41
CA LEU A 25 -5.21 0.60 13.32
C LEU A 25 -5.33 1.90 12.53
N GLY A 26 -6.44 2.60 12.75
CA GLY A 26 -6.57 4.00 12.37
C GLY A 26 -5.86 4.85 13.40
N VAL A 27 -4.91 5.65 12.94
CA VAL A 27 -4.35 6.73 13.75
C VAL A 27 -5.13 7.95 13.35
N ARG A 28 -6.08 8.36 14.19
CA ARG A 28 -6.71 9.65 14.00
C ARG A 28 -5.91 10.67 14.76
N ALA A 29 -5.62 11.77 14.07
CA ALA A 29 -5.49 13.01 14.76
C ALA A 29 -6.85 13.39 15.36
N GLY A 30 -7.14 12.84 16.54
CA GLY A 30 -7.98 13.57 17.48
C GLY A 30 -7.30 14.91 17.81
N GLU A 31 -8.04 15.77 18.51
CA GLU A 31 -7.69 17.10 19.02
C GLU A 31 -6.36 17.19 19.80
N GLY A 32 -5.53 16.15 19.82
CA GLY A 32 -4.39 15.98 20.69
C GLY A 32 -3.03 15.71 20.02
N TRP A 33 -2.84 15.77 18.70
CA TRP A 33 -1.45 15.81 18.18
C TRP A 33 -0.65 16.99 18.75
N TRP A 34 -1.34 18.06 19.16
CA TRP A 34 -0.79 19.34 19.56
C TRP A 34 0.00 19.31 20.87
N HIS A 35 -0.40 18.50 21.87
CA HIS A 35 0.25 18.50 23.19
C HIS A 35 1.69 18.01 23.13
N THR A 36 1.99 17.04 22.26
CA THR A 36 3.35 16.52 22.07
C THR A 36 4.14 17.29 21.00
N PHE A 37 3.43 17.86 20.02
CA PHE A 37 3.96 18.71 18.94
C PHE A 37 4.75 19.94 19.44
N LEU A 38 4.35 20.50 20.57
CA LEU A 38 4.79 21.83 20.99
C LEU A 38 6.04 21.81 21.88
N ARG A 39 6.93 20.82 21.71
CA ARG A 39 8.22 20.85 22.42
C ARG A 39 9.26 21.76 21.74
N LEU A 40 9.14 22.11 20.45
CA LEU A 40 10.26 22.70 19.69
C LEU A 40 9.95 23.76 18.60
N SER A 41 8.75 24.35 18.50
CA SER A 41 8.55 25.52 17.61
C SER A 41 7.68 26.62 18.25
N SER A 42 8.11 27.86 18.05
CA SER A 42 7.69 29.15 18.66
C SER A 42 6.80 29.10 19.91
N ARG A 43 7.28 29.72 21.01
CA ARG A 43 6.52 29.87 22.27
C ARG A 43 5.10 30.43 22.06
N ILE A 44 4.93 31.24 21.01
CA ILE A 44 3.67 31.90 20.66
C ILE A 44 2.66 30.90 20.07
N LEU A 45 3.03 30.13 19.03
CA LEU A 45 2.13 29.10 18.46
C LEU A 45 1.74 28.08 19.52
N LYS A 46 2.70 27.69 20.37
CA LYS A 46 2.41 26.84 21.53
C LYS A 46 1.35 27.42 22.45
N SER A 47 1.56 28.66 22.88
CA SER A 47 0.65 29.34 23.81
C SER A 47 -0.74 29.49 23.22
N MET A 48 -0.83 29.75 21.92
CA MET A 48 -2.10 29.91 21.21
C MET A 48 -2.89 28.60 21.19
N VAL A 49 -2.28 27.50 20.73
CA VAL A 49 -2.97 26.20 20.64
C VAL A 49 -3.31 25.65 22.03
N VAL A 50 -2.41 25.78 23.01
CA VAL A 50 -2.70 25.39 24.40
C VAL A 50 -3.83 26.25 24.98
N GLY A 51 -3.89 27.53 24.64
CA GLY A 51 -4.99 28.43 25.01
C GLY A 51 -6.33 27.94 24.45
N TRP A 52 -6.39 27.62 23.17
CA TRP A 52 -7.60 27.11 22.53
C TRP A 52 -8.06 25.78 23.14
N VAL A 53 -7.15 24.82 23.34
CA VAL A 53 -7.51 23.54 23.97
C VAL A 53 -8.03 23.74 25.39
N LYS A 54 -7.44 24.65 26.16
CA LYS A 54 -7.93 25.00 27.50
C LYS A 54 -9.35 25.58 27.43
N GLU A 55 -9.64 26.44 26.45
CA GLU A 55 -10.98 27.00 26.26
C GLU A 55 -12.02 25.94 25.86
N ILE A 56 -11.64 24.97 25.03
CA ILE A 56 -12.50 23.84 24.65
C ILE A 56 -12.83 22.99 25.89
N MET A 57 -11.82 22.66 26.70
CA MET A 57 -11.99 21.81 27.89
C MET A 57 -12.74 22.50 29.03
N GLN A 58 -12.56 23.82 29.22
CA GLN A 58 -13.16 24.56 30.34
C GLN A 58 -14.50 25.21 30.02
N TYR A 59 -14.67 25.71 28.79
CA TYR A 59 -15.80 26.53 28.40
C TYR A 59 -16.61 25.93 27.23
N HIS A 60 -16.21 24.77 26.70
CA HIS A 60 -16.82 24.15 25.51
C HIS A 60 -16.97 25.14 24.34
N ASN A 61 -15.93 25.97 24.14
CA ASN A 61 -15.94 27.02 23.12
C ASN A 61 -15.83 26.41 21.70
N VAL A 62 -16.95 26.43 20.98
CA VAL A 62 -17.05 25.94 19.59
C VAL A 62 -16.14 26.70 18.62
N TYR A 63 -15.88 27.98 18.87
CA TYR A 63 -14.98 28.76 18.01
C TYR A 63 -13.53 28.33 18.19
N ALA A 64 -13.10 28.06 19.42
CA ALA A 64 -11.76 27.56 19.71
C ALA A 64 -11.54 26.17 19.08
N ASP A 65 -12.56 25.30 19.13
CA ASP A 65 -12.54 24.00 18.47
C ASP A 65 -12.34 24.13 16.95
N ASN A 66 -13.12 24.99 16.29
CA ASN A 66 -12.94 25.29 14.87
C ASN A 66 -11.54 25.82 14.54
N GLN A 67 -10.94 26.67 15.39
CA GLN A 67 -9.57 27.15 15.18
C GLN A 67 -8.55 26.02 15.26
N VAL A 68 -8.69 25.11 16.24
CA VAL A 68 -7.79 23.95 16.41
C VAL A 68 -7.86 23.02 15.20
N VAL A 69 -9.07 22.71 14.72
CA VAL A 69 -9.26 21.83 13.56
C VAL A 69 -8.65 22.43 12.28
N HIS A 70 -8.78 23.74 12.07
CA HIS A 70 -8.26 24.41 10.87
C HIS A 70 -6.80 24.87 10.97
N PHE A 71 -6.18 24.78 12.15
CA PHE A 71 -4.82 25.26 12.39
C PHE A 71 -3.79 24.63 11.44
N TYR A 72 -3.87 23.32 11.20
CA TYR A 72 -2.97 22.64 10.26
C TYR A 72 -3.13 23.16 8.83
N ARG A 73 -4.38 23.28 8.37
CA ARG A 73 -4.73 23.80 7.04
C ARG A 73 -4.21 25.23 6.84
N TRP A 74 -4.30 26.07 7.86
CA TRP A 74 -3.78 27.44 7.84
C TRP A 74 -2.25 27.49 7.68
N LEU A 75 -1.51 26.62 8.37
CA LEU A 75 -0.04 26.52 8.24
C LEU A 75 0.40 26.03 6.85
N GLN A 76 -0.35 25.10 6.28
CA GLN A 76 -0.02 24.49 4.99
C GLN A 76 -0.36 25.41 3.81
N SER A 77 -1.48 26.14 3.88
CA SER A 77 -1.99 26.91 2.73
C SER A 77 -1.09 28.08 2.38
N SER A 78 -0.62 28.14 1.12
CA SER A 78 0.19 29.23 0.57
C SER A 78 -0.57 30.56 0.49
N SER A 79 -1.91 30.52 0.49
CA SER A 79 -2.79 31.68 0.48
C SER A 79 -3.03 32.30 1.86
N SER A 80 -2.49 31.73 2.94
CA SER A 80 -2.69 32.28 4.28
C SER A 80 -1.84 33.54 4.51
N LEU A 81 -2.40 34.55 5.18
CA LEU A 81 -1.78 35.88 5.37
C LEU A 81 -0.43 35.84 6.13
N LEU A 82 -0.14 34.76 6.85
CA LEU A 82 1.11 34.54 7.60
C LEU A 82 1.74 33.19 7.20
N HIS A 83 1.60 32.80 5.93
CA HIS A 83 2.21 31.58 5.43
C HIS A 83 3.74 31.65 5.52
N ASP A 84 4.33 30.74 6.29
CA ASP A 84 5.77 30.51 6.31
C ASP A 84 6.05 29.01 6.05
N PRO A 85 6.63 28.66 4.91
CA PRO A 85 6.95 27.26 4.59
C PRO A 85 8.00 26.66 5.55
N ALA A 86 8.82 27.47 6.22
CA ALA A 86 9.78 26.97 7.21
C ALA A 86 9.10 26.48 8.49
N LEU A 87 8.03 27.16 8.93
CA LEU A 87 7.20 26.72 10.06
C LEU A 87 6.54 25.38 9.73
N HIS A 88 5.91 25.27 8.56
CA HIS A 88 5.31 24.03 8.09
C HIS A 88 6.32 22.88 8.04
N ARG A 89 7.51 23.09 7.44
CA ARG A 89 8.57 22.07 7.39
C ARG A 89 9.06 21.65 8.78
N THR A 90 9.22 22.61 9.70
CA THR A 90 9.64 22.32 11.08
C THR A 90 8.61 21.45 11.79
N LEU A 91 7.34 21.81 11.64
CA LEU A 91 6.20 21.10 12.18
C LEU A 91 6.12 19.66 11.65
N HIS A 92 6.14 19.51 10.33
CA HIS A 92 6.11 18.22 9.65
C HIS A 92 7.32 17.33 10.04
N ASN A 93 8.51 17.91 10.19
CA ASN A 93 9.68 17.17 10.69
C ASN A 93 9.49 16.68 12.13
N MET A 94 8.79 17.45 12.97
CA MET A 94 8.44 17.01 14.33
C MET A 94 7.37 15.92 14.32
N MET A 95 6.35 16.03 13.45
CA MET A 95 5.36 14.96 13.21
C MET A 95 6.05 13.65 12.86
N LYS A 96 6.97 13.71 11.89
CA LYS A 96 7.74 12.56 11.42
C LYS A 96 8.54 11.92 12.55
N LYS A 97 9.24 12.74 13.36
CA LYS A 97 10.00 12.23 14.52
C LYS A 97 9.11 11.55 15.55
N LEU A 98 7.97 12.16 15.88
CA LEU A 98 7.01 11.61 16.82
C LEU A 98 6.38 10.30 16.30
N PHE A 99 6.03 10.27 15.02
CA PHE A 99 5.49 9.09 14.37
C PHE A 99 6.50 7.94 14.34
N LEU A 100 7.76 8.22 14.01
CA LEU A 100 8.83 7.20 14.08
C LEU A 100 9.01 6.67 15.50
N GLN A 101 8.91 7.54 16.51
CA GLN A 101 8.96 7.10 17.91
C GLN A 101 7.76 6.22 18.27
N LEU A 102 6.54 6.56 17.81
CA LEU A 102 5.35 5.72 18.00
C LEU A 102 5.53 4.33 17.36
N VAL A 103 6.02 4.27 16.12
CA VAL A 103 6.31 3.01 15.41
C VAL A 103 7.35 2.17 16.16
N ALA A 104 8.41 2.80 16.68
CA ALA A 104 9.42 2.13 17.48
C ALA A 104 8.85 1.55 18.79
N GLU A 105 7.85 2.20 19.39
CA GLU A 105 7.18 1.69 20.59
C GLU A 105 6.32 0.45 20.33
N PHE A 106 5.61 0.40 19.19
CA PHE A 106 4.92 -0.81 18.76
C PHE A 106 5.89 -1.98 18.56
N GLN A 107 7.04 -1.71 17.92
CA GLN A 107 8.10 -2.72 17.74
C GLN A 107 8.68 -3.18 19.07
N ARG A 108 8.92 -2.26 20.02
CA ARG A 108 9.43 -2.57 21.35
C ARG A 108 8.48 -3.44 22.17
N LEU A 109 7.17 -3.28 22.00
CA LEU A 109 6.14 -4.09 22.65
C LEU A 109 5.91 -5.46 21.98
N GLY A 110 6.71 -5.80 20.97
CA GLY A 110 6.73 -7.12 20.32
C GLY A 110 5.86 -7.24 19.07
N SER A 111 5.28 -6.14 18.58
CA SER A 111 4.48 -6.13 17.35
C SER A 111 5.36 -5.93 16.12
N SER A 112 5.08 -6.66 15.04
CA SER A 112 5.75 -6.44 13.76
C SER A 112 4.96 -5.44 12.94
N VAL A 113 5.53 -4.29 12.62
CA VAL A 113 4.88 -3.27 11.80
C VAL A 113 5.07 -3.64 10.33
N VAL A 114 3.97 -3.90 9.62
CA VAL A 114 3.97 -4.27 8.19
C VAL A 114 3.95 -3.02 7.32
N TYR A 115 3.10 -2.05 7.68
CA TYR A 115 2.95 -0.78 6.97
C TYR A 115 2.56 0.31 7.96
N ALA A 116 3.04 1.53 7.74
CA ALA A 116 2.68 2.67 8.58
C ALA A 116 2.76 3.98 7.78
N ASN A 117 1.71 4.79 7.88
CA ASN A 117 1.72 6.22 7.52
C ASN A 117 1.02 7.02 8.62
N PHE A 118 0.95 8.34 8.51
CA PHE A 118 0.38 9.20 9.55
C PHE A 118 -1.09 8.88 9.91
N ASN A 119 -1.83 8.22 9.02
CA ASN A 119 -3.27 7.95 9.17
C ASN A 119 -3.59 6.50 9.53
N ARG A 120 -2.71 5.54 9.23
CA ARG A 120 -2.95 4.11 9.50
C ARG A 120 -1.66 3.35 9.78
N ILE A 121 -1.75 2.38 10.69
CA ILE A 121 -0.68 1.44 11.01
C ILE A 121 -1.22 0.02 10.87
N ILE A 122 -0.50 -0.84 10.16
CA ILE A 122 -0.79 -2.27 10.02
C ILE A 122 0.21 -3.04 10.87
N LEU A 123 -0.30 -3.76 11.86
CA LEU A 123 0.45 -4.53 12.85
C LEU A 123 0.20 -6.01 12.69
N CYS A 124 1.26 -6.81 12.66
CA CYS A 124 1.20 -8.26 12.84
C CYS A 124 1.47 -8.60 14.31
N THR A 125 0.47 -9.22 14.96
CA THR A 125 0.51 -9.54 16.41
C THR A 125 1.19 -10.87 16.72
N ARG A 126 1.41 -11.72 15.70
CA ARG A 126 1.90 -13.11 15.82
C ARG A 126 1.02 -14.01 16.71
N LYS A 127 -0.16 -13.55 17.11
CA LYS A 127 -1.14 -14.35 17.84
C LYS A 127 -1.91 -15.21 16.83
N ARG A 128 -2.26 -16.44 17.25
CA ARG A 128 -2.96 -17.42 16.41
C ARG A 128 -4.48 -17.31 16.49
N ARG A 129 -5.00 -16.83 17.63
CA ARG A 129 -6.43 -16.61 17.86
C ARG A 129 -6.76 -15.13 17.82
N ILE A 130 -7.95 -14.80 17.32
CA ILE A 130 -8.43 -13.41 17.21
C ILE A 130 -8.62 -12.80 18.61
N GLU A 131 -9.17 -13.55 19.56
CA GLU A 131 -9.43 -13.10 20.93
C GLU A 131 -8.15 -12.65 21.65
N ASP A 132 -7.10 -13.48 21.59
CA ASP A 132 -5.78 -13.17 22.14
C ASP A 132 -5.17 -11.93 21.47
N ALA A 133 -5.41 -11.78 20.17
CA ALA A 133 -4.93 -10.64 19.41
C ALA A 133 -5.67 -9.35 19.79
N ILE A 134 -6.98 -9.40 20.01
CA ILE A 134 -7.79 -8.27 20.51
C ILE A 134 -7.29 -7.84 21.88
N ALA A 135 -7.09 -8.79 22.81
CA ALA A 135 -6.60 -8.50 24.15
C ALA A 135 -5.20 -7.86 24.10
N TYR A 136 -4.31 -8.38 23.25
CA TYR A 136 -2.97 -7.84 23.05
C TYR A 136 -2.98 -6.42 22.46
N VAL A 137 -3.79 -6.15 21.45
CA VAL A 137 -3.92 -4.81 20.85
C VAL A 137 -4.48 -3.82 21.86
N LYS A 138 -5.52 -4.19 22.63
CA LYS A 138 -6.06 -3.34 23.71
C LYS A 138 -4.99 -3.03 24.75
N TYR A 139 -4.20 -4.02 25.16
CA TYR A 139 -3.10 -3.84 26.09
C TYR A 139 -2.02 -2.88 25.55
N ILE A 140 -1.62 -3.04 24.29
CA ILE A 140 -0.62 -2.16 23.66
C ILE A 140 -1.14 -0.73 23.57
N THR A 141 -2.37 -0.54 23.09
CA THR A 141 -2.97 0.78 22.96
C THR A 141 -3.00 1.48 24.32
N ASN A 142 -3.43 0.80 25.38
CA ASN A 142 -3.41 1.34 26.74
C ASN A 142 -1.98 1.66 27.23
N SER A 143 -1.01 0.80 26.90
CA SER A 143 0.41 1.01 27.25
C SER A 143 1.07 2.16 26.48
N ILE A 144 0.55 2.51 25.30
CA ILE A 144 1.00 3.67 24.54
C ILE A 144 0.37 4.94 25.12
N HIS A 145 -0.94 4.92 25.42
CA HIS A 145 -1.65 6.05 26.03
C HIS A 145 -1.13 6.41 27.44
N SER A 146 -0.55 5.45 28.17
CA SER A 146 0.06 5.72 29.49
C SER A 146 1.35 6.55 29.40
N LYS A 147 1.95 6.67 28.22
CA LYS A 147 3.11 7.54 28.00
C LYS A 147 2.66 8.96 27.73
N GLU A 148 3.20 9.91 28.48
CA GLU A 148 2.89 11.34 28.32
C GLU A 148 3.07 11.86 26.88
N LEU A 149 4.00 11.28 26.12
CA LEU A 149 4.24 11.65 24.72
C LEU A 149 3.09 11.26 23.77
N PHE A 150 2.26 10.28 24.11
CA PHE A 150 1.20 9.79 23.23
C PHE A 150 -0.19 9.91 23.84
N HIS A 151 -0.30 10.52 25.03
CA HIS A 151 -1.55 10.68 25.75
C HIS A 151 -2.68 11.26 24.89
N SER A 152 -2.29 12.21 24.03
CA SER A 152 -3.20 13.00 23.22
C SER A 152 -3.42 12.41 21.81
N LEU A 153 -2.77 11.29 21.45
CA LEU A 153 -3.06 10.58 20.21
C LEU A 153 -4.28 9.69 20.39
N THR A 154 -5.19 9.67 19.41
CA THR A 154 -6.33 8.74 19.41
C THR A 154 -6.06 7.58 18.46
N ILE A 155 -5.87 6.38 19.02
CA ILE A 155 -5.64 5.16 18.24
C ILE A 155 -6.92 4.34 18.27
N SER A 156 -7.55 4.18 17.10
CA SER A 156 -8.78 3.39 16.96
C SER A 156 -8.54 2.16 16.11
N PHE A 157 -9.22 1.07 16.43
CA PHE A 157 -9.24 -0.11 15.56
C PHE A 157 -10.08 0.13 14.30
N SER A 158 -9.66 -0.41 13.16
CA SER A 158 -10.41 -0.33 11.89
C SER A 158 -10.75 -1.70 11.31
N ARG A 159 -9.74 -2.55 11.05
CA ARG A 159 -9.96 -3.86 10.41
C ARG A 159 -9.00 -4.92 10.94
N CYS A 160 -9.46 -6.16 10.98
CA CYS A 160 -8.69 -7.33 11.38
C CYS A 160 -8.63 -8.32 10.22
N TRP A 161 -7.46 -8.89 9.99
CA TRP A 161 -7.20 -9.92 9.01
C TRP A 161 -6.63 -11.14 9.71
N GLU A 162 -7.19 -12.31 9.45
CA GLU A 162 -6.61 -13.57 9.94
C GLU A 162 -5.48 -14.03 9.04
N PHE A 163 -5.61 -13.79 7.74
CA PHE A 163 -4.62 -14.08 6.73
C PHE A 163 -4.50 -12.89 5.77
N LEU A 164 -3.27 -12.47 5.48
CA LEU A 164 -3.01 -11.32 4.62
C LEU A 164 -1.76 -11.57 3.76
N LEU A 165 -1.93 -11.49 2.45
CA LEU A 165 -0.87 -11.28 1.47
C LEU A 165 -0.78 -9.79 1.19
N TRP A 166 0.38 -9.19 1.50
CA TRP A 166 0.60 -7.76 1.41
C TRP A 166 1.79 -7.46 0.49
N MET A 167 1.54 -6.70 -0.57
CA MET A 167 2.58 -6.18 -1.46
C MET A 167 2.79 -4.68 -1.19
N ASP A 168 1.74 -3.88 -1.36
CA ASP A 168 1.78 -2.44 -1.16
C ASP A 168 0.39 -1.89 -0.70
N PRO A 169 0.25 -0.58 -0.41
CA PRO A 169 -1.01 0.04 0.02
C PRO A 169 -2.24 -0.21 -0.86
N SER A 170 -2.04 -0.52 -2.14
CA SER A 170 -3.05 -0.68 -3.19
C SER A 170 -3.07 -2.10 -3.79
N ASN A 171 -2.17 -2.98 -3.33
CA ASN A 171 -2.00 -4.36 -3.76
C ASN A 171 -1.92 -5.28 -2.53
N TYR A 172 -3.07 -5.81 -2.12
CA TYR A 172 -3.19 -6.78 -1.03
C TYR A 172 -4.40 -7.70 -1.23
N GLY A 173 -4.33 -8.89 -0.64
CA GLY A 173 -5.44 -9.84 -0.62
C GLY A 173 -5.42 -10.64 0.68
N GLY A 174 -6.58 -10.93 1.25
CA GLY A 174 -6.65 -11.63 2.52
C GLY A 174 -8.06 -11.96 2.97
N ILE A 175 -8.14 -12.63 4.11
CA ILE A 175 -9.41 -13.03 4.74
C ILE A 175 -9.61 -12.22 6.00
N LYS A 176 -10.74 -11.52 6.06
CA LYS A 176 -11.13 -10.70 7.20
C LYS A 176 -11.45 -11.57 8.40
N GLY A 177 -10.98 -11.16 9.57
CA GLY A 177 -11.38 -11.80 10.82
C GLY A 177 -12.75 -11.30 11.27
N LYS A 178 -13.60 -12.21 11.77
CA LYS A 178 -14.85 -11.85 12.43
C LYS A 178 -14.51 -11.17 13.78
N VAL A 179 -14.80 -9.87 13.91
CA VAL A 179 -14.61 -9.11 15.15
C VAL A 179 -15.98 -8.80 15.74
N PRO A 180 -16.17 -8.86 17.07
CA PRO A 180 -17.43 -8.48 17.70
C PRO A 180 -17.87 -7.08 17.25
N SER A 181 -19.14 -6.95 16.86
CA SER A 181 -19.76 -5.78 16.24
C SER A 181 -19.62 -4.47 17.04
N GLY A 182 -19.30 -4.53 18.34
CA GLY A 182 -18.98 -3.35 19.17
C GLY A 182 -17.62 -2.69 18.91
N ILE A 183 -16.77 -3.24 18.03
CA ILE A 183 -15.45 -2.70 17.68
C ILE A 183 -15.40 -2.19 16.22
N HIS A 184 -16.48 -2.39 15.44
CA HIS A 184 -16.58 -1.87 14.08
C HIS A 184 -17.06 -0.42 14.07
N CYS A 185 -16.26 0.46 13.47
CA CYS A 185 -16.68 1.83 13.18
C CYS A 185 -16.64 2.01 11.65
N GLY A 186 -17.81 2.04 11.01
CA GLY A 186 -17.97 2.63 9.68
C GLY A 186 -18.31 1.74 8.47
N GLN A 187 -19.10 0.68 8.61
CA GLN A 187 -19.83 0.11 7.46
C GLN A 187 -21.31 -0.08 7.83
N GLN A 188 -22.21 0.50 7.01
CA GLN A 188 -23.66 0.31 7.11
C GLN A 188 -24.00 -1.14 6.75
N GLU A 189 -24.78 -1.79 7.61
CA GLU A 189 -25.29 -3.15 7.41
C GLU A 189 -26.34 -3.18 6.28
N PRO A 190 -26.38 -4.23 5.44
CA PRO A 190 -27.59 -4.57 4.70
C PRO A 190 -28.58 -5.28 5.65
N GLN A 191 -29.77 -4.71 5.80
CA GLN A 191 -30.89 -5.33 6.49
C GLN A 191 -31.28 -6.65 5.80
N LYS A 192 -31.25 -7.77 6.52
CA LYS A 192 -32.06 -8.95 6.19
C LYS A 192 -32.96 -9.27 7.38
N GLY A 193 -34.25 -9.37 7.06
CA GLY A 193 -35.35 -9.54 7.99
C GLY A 193 -35.40 -10.91 8.65
N GLU A 194 -36.05 -10.88 9.81
CA GLU A 194 -36.44 -12.00 10.65
C GLU A 194 -37.52 -12.87 9.97
N GLU A 195 -37.31 -14.18 9.94
CA GLU A 195 -38.27 -15.31 9.81
C GLU A 195 -37.37 -16.57 9.71
N ALA A 196 -37.52 -17.69 10.41
CA ALA A 196 -38.50 -18.24 11.34
C ALA A 196 -37.83 -19.39 12.16
N GLU A 197 -38.55 -19.92 13.14
CA GLU A 197 -38.17 -20.99 14.08
C GLU A 197 -38.07 -22.40 13.45
N ASP A 198 -37.24 -23.23 14.12
CA ASP A 198 -37.20 -24.70 14.23
C ASP A 198 -37.09 -25.60 12.99
N GLU A 199 -35.97 -26.34 12.89
CA GLU A 199 -35.95 -27.82 12.85
C GLU A 199 -34.51 -28.32 13.05
N GLN A 200 -34.30 -29.11 14.11
CA GLN A 200 -33.07 -29.87 14.41
C GLN A 200 -33.08 -31.17 13.60
N GLU A 201 -31.97 -31.49 12.95
CA GLU A 201 -31.28 -32.80 12.88
C GLU A 201 -30.31 -32.82 11.66
N ASP A 202 -29.08 -33.31 11.89
CA ASP A 202 -27.92 -33.47 10.99
C ASP A 202 -26.81 -32.39 11.03
N GLU A 203 -26.24 -32.12 12.22
CA GLU A 203 -25.24 -31.06 12.47
C GLU A 203 -23.76 -31.40 12.14
N GLU A 204 -23.37 -32.64 11.83
CA GLU A 204 -21.92 -32.95 11.66
C GLU A 204 -21.40 -32.89 10.21
N GLU A 205 -22.27 -32.94 9.18
CA GLU A 205 -21.85 -32.83 7.76
C GLU A 205 -22.28 -31.50 7.10
N GLN A 206 -23.20 -30.72 7.71
CA GLN A 206 -23.64 -29.43 7.18
C GLN A 206 -22.79 -28.24 7.67
N GLU A 207 -22.14 -28.32 8.83
CA GLU A 207 -21.28 -27.23 9.35
C GLU A 207 -20.09 -26.91 8.41
N GLU A 208 -19.47 -27.91 7.78
CA GLU A 208 -18.35 -27.67 6.85
C GLU A 208 -18.80 -26.92 5.58
N SER A 209 -20.00 -27.21 5.08
CA SER A 209 -20.54 -26.58 3.86
C SER A 209 -20.99 -25.13 4.08
N VAL A 210 -21.47 -24.80 5.29
CA VAL A 210 -21.85 -23.45 5.69
C VAL A 210 -20.60 -22.61 5.97
N GLU A 211 -19.59 -23.18 6.63
CA GLU A 211 -18.31 -22.48 6.90
C GLU A 211 -17.57 -22.11 5.60
N GLU A 212 -17.56 -22.95 4.57
CA GLU A 212 -16.90 -22.64 3.28
C GLU A 212 -17.53 -21.42 2.57
N SER A 213 -18.87 -21.32 2.58
CA SER A 213 -19.58 -20.16 1.99
C SER A 213 -19.29 -18.84 2.70
N GLU A 214 -19.10 -18.87 4.03
CA GLU A 214 -18.77 -17.68 4.82
C GLU A 214 -17.33 -17.19 4.60
N VAL A 215 -16.38 -18.07 4.26
CA VAL A 215 -14.98 -17.67 4.00
C VAL A 215 -14.87 -16.89 2.69
N GLU A 216 -15.66 -17.24 1.67
CA GLU A 216 -15.70 -16.50 0.40
C GLU A 216 -16.22 -15.06 0.60
N ASP A 217 -17.23 -14.86 1.45
CA ASP A 217 -17.77 -13.54 1.78
C ASP A 217 -16.77 -12.67 2.58
N LEU A 218 -15.83 -13.29 3.30
CA LEU A 218 -14.79 -12.59 4.07
C LEU A 218 -13.53 -12.28 3.27
N LEU A 219 -13.41 -12.78 2.04
CA LEU A 219 -12.27 -12.57 1.16
C LEU A 219 -12.29 -11.14 0.59
N GLU A 220 -11.25 -10.36 0.87
CA GLU A 220 -11.05 -9.04 0.24
C GLU A 220 -9.81 -9.09 -0.64
N ASN A 221 -10.01 -8.78 -1.93
CA ASN A 221 -8.98 -8.67 -2.95
C ASN A 221 -8.91 -7.22 -3.42
N ASN A 222 -7.78 -6.56 -3.18
CA ASN A 222 -7.52 -5.22 -3.68
C ASN A 222 -6.19 -5.21 -4.42
N TRP A 223 -6.23 -5.39 -5.74
CA TRP A 223 -5.05 -5.51 -6.60
C TRP A 223 -5.08 -4.41 -7.66
N ASN A 224 -4.30 -3.34 -7.50
CA ASN A 224 -4.11 -2.33 -8.54
C ASN A 224 -3.45 -2.91 -9.80
N ILE A 225 -2.46 -3.82 -9.65
CA ILE A 225 -1.79 -4.48 -10.78
C ILE A 225 -2.75 -5.25 -11.69
N LEU A 226 -3.89 -5.73 -11.15
CA LEU A 226 -4.93 -6.41 -11.90
C LEU A 226 -5.54 -5.50 -12.99
N GLN A 227 -5.70 -4.21 -12.68
CA GLN A 227 -6.35 -3.26 -13.58
C GLN A 227 -5.54 -3.04 -14.86
N PHE A 228 -4.24 -3.29 -14.82
CA PHE A 228 -3.34 -3.20 -15.99
C PHE A 228 -3.36 -4.46 -16.86
N LEU A 229 -4.04 -5.54 -16.46
CA LEU A 229 -4.27 -6.68 -17.33
C LEU A 229 -5.46 -6.44 -18.26
N PRO A 230 -5.44 -6.96 -19.50
CA PRO A 230 -6.57 -6.86 -20.42
C PRO A 230 -7.84 -7.49 -19.84
N GLN A 231 -8.98 -6.84 -20.02
CA GLN A 231 -10.28 -7.48 -19.76
C GLN A 231 -10.59 -8.55 -20.83
N ALA A 232 -9.99 -8.42 -22.02
CA ALA A 232 -10.04 -9.42 -23.07
C ALA A 232 -9.52 -10.79 -22.59
N ALA A 233 -10.13 -11.85 -23.12
CA ALA A 233 -9.88 -13.24 -22.70
C ALA A 233 -10.03 -13.52 -21.21
N SER A 234 -10.69 -12.64 -20.45
CA SER A 234 -10.95 -12.80 -19.01
C SER A 234 -9.68 -12.86 -18.15
N CYS A 235 -8.58 -12.22 -18.58
CA CYS A 235 -7.31 -12.27 -17.85
C CYS A 235 -7.46 -11.77 -16.41
N GLN A 236 -8.25 -10.72 -16.19
CA GLN A 236 -8.51 -10.20 -14.85
C GLN A 236 -9.26 -11.20 -13.95
N SER A 237 -10.32 -11.83 -14.47
CA SER A 237 -11.07 -12.84 -13.72
C SER A 237 -10.21 -14.07 -13.40
N TYR A 238 -9.38 -14.49 -14.37
CA TYR A 238 -8.44 -15.59 -14.18
C TYR A 238 -7.36 -15.27 -13.13
N PHE A 239 -6.90 -14.02 -13.05
CA PHE A 239 -5.94 -13.59 -12.03
C PHE A 239 -6.56 -13.71 -10.64
N LEU A 240 -7.76 -13.15 -10.47
CA LEU A 240 -8.48 -13.21 -9.20
C LEU A 240 -8.76 -14.64 -8.78
N MET A 241 -9.15 -15.52 -9.70
CA MET A 241 -9.41 -16.93 -9.40
C MET A 241 -8.16 -17.64 -8.87
N ILE A 242 -7.00 -17.51 -9.52
CA ILE A 242 -5.76 -18.19 -9.07
C ILE A 242 -5.32 -17.65 -7.70
N VAL A 243 -5.30 -16.32 -7.53
CA VAL A 243 -4.86 -15.69 -6.28
C VAL A 243 -5.82 -16.01 -5.14
N SER A 244 -7.13 -15.96 -5.39
CA SER A 244 -8.16 -16.28 -4.38
C SER A 244 -8.12 -17.75 -3.99
N ALA A 245 -8.02 -18.66 -4.97
CA ALA A 245 -7.89 -20.09 -4.70
C ALA A 245 -6.68 -20.39 -3.81
N TYR A 246 -5.54 -19.74 -4.06
CA TYR A 246 -4.36 -19.86 -3.21
C TYR A 246 -4.63 -19.35 -1.78
N ILE A 247 -5.19 -18.15 -1.64
CA ILE A 247 -5.48 -17.54 -0.32
C ILE A 247 -6.41 -18.43 0.50
N VAL A 248 -7.51 -18.89 -0.11
CA VAL A 248 -8.54 -19.71 0.54
C VAL A 248 -7.96 -21.08 0.93
N ALA A 249 -7.31 -21.80 0.01
CA ALA A 249 -6.73 -23.12 0.28
C ALA A 249 -5.72 -23.08 1.43
N VAL A 250 -4.84 -22.08 1.42
CA VAL A 250 -3.84 -21.88 2.47
C VAL A 250 -4.47 -21.54 3.82
N TYR A 251 -5.53 -20.75 3.81
CA TYR A 251 -6.26 -20.38 5.02
C TYR A 251 -7.01 -21.56 5.63
N HIS A 252 -7.70 -22.38 4.83
CA HIS A 252 -8.34 -23.60 5.33
C HIS A 252 -7.32 -24.54 5.96
N SER A 253 -6.17 -24.75 5.31
CA SER A 253 -5.05 -25.52 5.88
C SER A 253 -4.56 -24.93 7.21
N MET A 254 -4.50 -23.59 7.32
CA MET A 254 -4.13 -22.91 8.56
C MET A 254 -5.13 -23.19 9.69
N LYS A 255 -6.43 -23.05 9.39
CA LYS A 255 -7.52 -23.29 10.36
C LYS A 255 -7.54 -24.73 10.84
N GLU A 256 -7.40 -25.68 9.93
CA GLU A 256 -7.40 -27.11 10.24
C GLU A 256 -6.22 -27.49 11.15
N GLN A 257 -5.02 -26.98 10.86
CA GLN A 257 -3.85 -27.19 11.71
C GLN A 257 -4.01 -26.55 13.10
N LEU A 258 -4.73 -25.42 13.19
CA LEU A 258 -5.04 -24.77 14.46
C LEU A 258 -6.06 -25.58 15.28
N ARG A 259 -7.08 -26.14 14.63
CA ARG A 259 -8.05 -27.08 15.25
C ARG A 259 -7.34 -28.30 15.82
N ARG A 260 -6.43 -28.91 15.06
CA ARG A 260 -5.62 -30.06 15.50
C ARG A 260 -4.66 -29.75 16.65
N SER A 261 -4.19 -28.51 16.78
CA SER A 261 -3.25 -28.07 17.81
C SER A 261 -3.93 -27.54 19.09
N GLY A 262 -5.26 -27.66 19.21
CA GLY A 262 -6.01 -27.18 20.37
C GLY A 262 -5.65 -27.89 21.69
N PRO A 263 -5.78 -27.23 22.86
CA PRO A 263 -5.61 -27.89 24.15
C PRO A 263 -6.68 -28.98 24.33
N GLY A 264 -6.27 -30.25 24.44
CA GLY A 264 -7.18 -31.39 24.65
C GLY A 264 -7.02 -32.54 23.64
N THR A 265 -6.34 -32.32 22.51
CA THR A 265 -6.18 -33.30 21.42
C THR A 265 -4.74 -33.74 21.23
N THR A 266 -4.04 -34.14 22.29
CA THR A 266 -2.83 -34.95 22.14
C THR A 266 -3.20 -36.43 22.25
N PRO A 267 -3.04 -37.26 21.20
CA PRO A 267 -3.04 -38.70 21.37
C PRO A 267 -1.87 -39.05 22.28
N VAL A 268 -2.13 -39.82 23.34
CA VAL A 268 -1.09 -40.34 24.24
C VAL A 268 -0.16 -41.24 23.42
N LYS A 269 0.93 -40.68 22.87
CA LYS A 269 2.01 -41.48 22.28
C LYS A 269 2.83 -42.07 23.44
N ARG A 270 2.71 -43.39 23.64
CA ARG A 270 3.59 -44.17 24.53
C ARG A 270 5.05 -43.86 24.19
N ARG A 271 5.81 -43.37 25.17
CA ARG A 271 7.26 -43.08 25.08
C ARG A 271 8.03 -44.32 24.61
N GLY A 272 8.61 -44.25 23.42
CA GLY A 272 9.77 -45.02 23.01
C GLY A 272 11.00 -44.10 22.99
N ALA A 273 12.03 -44.45 23.76
CA ALA A 273 13.23 -43.64 23.91
C ALA A 273 14.01 -43.54 22.58
N SER A 274 14.07 -42.34 22.01
CA SER A 274 15.15 -41.95 21.10
C SER A 274 15.37 -40.44 21.23
N GLN A 275 16.64 -40.06 21.30
CA GLN A 275 17.11 -38.70 21.52
C GLN A 275 16.65 -37.78 20.38
N PHE A 276 15.94 -36.70 20.72
CA PHE A 276 15.65 -35.62 19.78
C PHE A 276 16.52 -34.43 20.17
N SER A 277 17.43 -34.06 19.28
CA SER A 277 18.20 -32.83 19.31
C SER A 277 17.26 -31.63 19.27
N GLN A 278 17.48 -30.68 20.18
CA GLN A 278 16.84 -29.37 20.16
C GLN A 278 17.26 -28.63 18.88
N GLU A 279 16.35 -28.49 17.93
CA GLU A 279 16.48 -27.49 16.87
C GLU A 279 15.75 -26.22 17.28
N ALA A 280 16.41 -25.11 16.95
CA ALA A 280 16.17 -23.77 17.46
C ALA A 280 14.79 -23.20 17.06
N GLU A 281 14.20 -22.44 17.99
CA GLU A 281 13.12 -21.48 17.73
C GLU A 281 13.61 -20.41 16.72
N GLY A 282 13.52 -20.74 15.44
CA GLY A 282 13.87 -19.85 14.33
C GLY A 282 12.63 -19.26 13.67
N ALA A 283 12.30 -18.02 14.04
CA ALA A 283 11.74 -16.93 13.22
C ALA A 283 10.57 -17.12 12.21
N ALA A 284 9.97 -18.30 12.03
CA ALA A 284 8.83 -18.51 11.13
C ALA A 284 7.62 -19.03 11.92
N GLY A 285 6.59 -18.19 12.09
CA GLY A 285 5.37 -18.52 12.83
C GLY A 285 4.44 -19.55 12.17
N ALA A 286 4.90 -20.27 11.14
CA ALA A 286 4.11 -21.23 10.37
C ALA A 286 4.32 -22.67 10.87
N LEU A 287 3.24 -23.42 11.03
CA LEU A 287 3.31 -24.85 11.39
C LEU A 287 3.92 -25.64 10.21
N PRO A 288 4.86 -26.57 10.43
CA PRO A 288 5.50 -27.34 9.36
C PRO A 288 4.50 -28.00 8.39
N GLY A 289 3.37 -28.51 8.90
CA GLY A 289 2.32 -29.13 8.08
C GLY A 289 1.57 -28.16 7.14
N MET A 290 1.49 -26.88 7.49
CA MET A 290 0.91 -25.84 6.62
C MET A 290 1.89 -25.48 5.49
N ILE A 291 3.19 -25.46 5.79
CA ILE A 291 4.24 -25.19 4.80
C ILE A 291 4.22 -26.29 3.74
N THR A 292 4.25 -27.56 4.15
CA THR A 292 4.21 -28.69 3.22
C THR A 292 2.94 -28.68 2.37
N PHE A 293 1.77 -28.44 2.98
CA PHE A 293 0.52 -28.30 2.23
C PHE A 293 0.59 -27.19 1.17
N SER A 294 1.06 -25.99 1.54
CA SER A 294 1.18 -24.87 0.59
C SER A 294 2.13 -25.19 -0.57
N GLN A 295 3.22 -25.90 -0.30
CA GLN A 295 4.17 -26.33 -1.32
C GLN A 295 3.57 -27.37 -2.27
N ASP A 296 2.86 -28.37 -1.73
CA ASP A 296 2.24 -29.43 -2.51
C ASP A 296 1.05 -28.93 -3.35
N TYR A 297 0.22 -28.04 -2.77
CA TYR A 297 -0.89 -27.40 -3.47
C TYR A 297 -0.41 -26.59 -4.67
N VAL A 298 0.64 -25.78 -4.49
CA VAL A 298 1.24 -25.00 -5.59
C VAL A 298 1.85 -25.92 -6.63
N ALA A 299 2.60 -26.93 -6.23
CA ALA A 299 3.30 -27.83 -7.14
C ALA A 299 2.37 -28.69 -8.00
N ASN A 300 1.18 -29.02 -7.48
CA ASN A 300 0.26 -29.96 -8.13
C ASN A 300 -0.97 -29.24 -8.71
N GLU A 301 -1.91 -28.82 -7.86
CA GLU A 301 -3.22 -28.33 -8.29
C GLU A 301 -3.15 -26.95 -8.94
N LEU A 302 -2.48 -26.00 -8.27
CA LEU A 302 -2.37 -24.63 -8.77
C LEU A 302 -1.58 -24.58 -10.08
N THR A 303 -0.51 -25.37 -10.16
CA THR A 303 0.31 -25.49 -11.38
C THR A 303 -0.55 -25.95 -12.56
N GLN A 304 -1.33 -27.03 -12.43
CA GLN A 304 -2.19 -27.53 -13.51
C GLN A 304 -3.25 -26.50 -13.94
N SER A 305 -3.90 -25.85 -12.97
CA SER A 305 -4.88 -24.79 -13.24
C SER A 305 -4.25 -23.63 -14.00
N PHE A 306 -3.10 -23.14 -13.54
CA PHE A 306 -2.40 -22.01 -14.13
C PHE A 306 -1.88 -22.31 -15.54
N PHE A 307 -1.36 -23.52 -15.80
CA PHE A 307 -1.02 -23.94 -17.16
C PHE A 307 -2.23 -23.93 -18.09
N THR A 308 -3.35 -24.51 -17.65
CA THR A 308 -4.59 -24.57 -18.44
C THR A 308 -5.12 -23.18 -18.77
N ILE A 309 -5.11 -22.27 -17.79
CA ILE A 309 -5.55 -20.88 -17.96
C ILE A 309 -4.61 -20.13 -18.91
N THR A 310 -3.30 -20.26 -18.73
CA THR A 310 -2.30 -19.61 -19.58
C THR A 310 -2.45 -20.05 -21.03
N GLN A 311 -2.67 -21.35 -21.28
CA GLN A 311 -2.96 -21.86 -22.62
C GLN A 311 -4.28 -21.31 -23.20
N LYS A 312 -5.33 -21.16 -22.37
CA LYS A 312 -6.59 -20.54 -22.80
C LYS A 312 -6.39 -19.08 -23.21
N ILE A 313 -5.62 -18.30 -22.43
CA ILE A 313 -5.28 -16.92 -22.75
C ILE A 313 -4.48 -16.87 -24.06
N GLN A 314 -3.42 -17.70 -24.17
CA GLN A 314 -2.58 -17.75 -25.36
C GLN A 314 -3.39 -18.08 -26.62
N LYS A 315 -4.31 -19.05 -26.56
CA LYS A 315 -5.19 -19.42 -27.69
C LYS A 315 -6.18 -18.31 -28.08
N LYS A 316 -6.69 -17.55 -27.11
CA LYS A 316 -7.67 -16.47 -27.36
C LYS A 316 -7.02 -15.17 -27.81
N VAL A 317 -5.75 -14.96 -27.47
CA VAL A 317 -5.05 -13.67 -27.58
C VAL A 317 -3.79 -13.78 -28.45
N THR A 318 -3.77 -14.70 -29.42
CA THR A 318 -2.72 -14.71 -30.45
C THR A 318 -2.84 -13.49 -31.36
N GLY A 319 -2.33 -12.33 -30.91
CA GLY A 319 -2.19 -11.09 -31.66
C GLY A 319 -0.75 -10.56 -31.54
N SER A 320 -0.08 -10.41 -32.69
CA SER A 320 1.24 -9.80 -32.94
C SER A 320 2.37 -10.10 -31.94
N ARG A 321 3.06 -11.24 -32.11
CA ARG A 321 4.22 -11.64 -31.28
C ARG A 321 5.48 -10.77 -31.46
N SER A 322 5.44 -9.71 -32.28
CA SER A 322 6.65 -8.90 -32.58
C SER A 322 6.37 -7.46 -33.01
N SER A 323 5.37 -6.78 -32.44
CA SER A 323 5.30 -5.32 -32.59
C SER A 323 6.08 -4.64 -31.46
N THR A 324 6.93 -3.67 -31.79
CA THR A 324 7.44 -2.65 -30.85
C THR A 324 6.33 -1.70 -30.38
N GLU A 325 5.17 -1.76 -31.01
CA GLU A 325 3.98 -0.99 -30.67
C GLU A 325 3.20 -1.62 -29.51
N PRO A 326 2.68 -0.80 -28.56
CA PRO A 326 1.80 -1.24 -27.49
C PRO A 326 0.57 -1.95 -28.05
N SER A 327 0.19 -3.09 -27.47
CA SER A 327 -1.06 -3.74 -27.85
C SER A 327 -2.26 -2.92 -27.37
N GLU A 328 -3.19 -2.59 -28.28
CA GLU A 328 -4.46 -1.90 -27.98
C GLU A 328 -5.34 -2.66 -26.98
N MET A 329 -5.01 -3.92 -26.69
CA MET A 329 -5.72 -4.76 -25.74
C MET A 329 -5.46 -4.38 -24.29
N PHE A 330 -4.34 -3.70 -23.99
CA PHE A 330 -4.02 -3.28 -22.63
C PHE A 330 -4.65 -1.93 -22.31
N PRO A 331 -5.26 -1.78 -21.12
CA PRO A 331 -5.79 -0.49 -20.70
C PRO A 331 -4.66 0.51 -20.43
N VAL A 332 -4.82 1.73 -20.93
CA VAL A 332 -3.91 2.85 -20.63
C VAL A 332 -4.46 3.59 -19.42
N LEU A 333 -3.89 3.28 -18.26
CA LEU A 333 -4.26 3.88 -16.97
C LEU A 333 -3.22 4.95 -16.56
N PRO A 334 -3.56 5.82 -15.59
CA PRO A 334 -2.59 6.74 -15.01
C PRO A 334 -1.37 5.99 -14.48
N GLY A 335 -0.17 6.43 -14.88
CA GLY A 335 1.08 5.80 -14.45
C GLY A 335 1.51 4.60 -15.29
N SER A 336 0.74 4.23 -16.33
CA SER A 336 1.19 3.30 -17.37
C SER A 336 2.46 3.82 -18.04
N HIS A 337 3.53 3.03 -17.98
CA HIS A 337 4.82 3.39 -18.59
C HIS A 337 5.53 2.22 -19.26
N LEU A 338 5.02 1.00 -19.08
CA LEU A 338 5.54 -0.20 -19.74
C LEU A 338 4.84 -0.37 -21.09
N VAL A 339 5.60 -0.82 -22.08
CA VAL A 339 5.06 -1.23 -23.37
C VAL A 339 4.67 -2.70 -23.25
N LEU A 340 3.37 -2.95 -23.04
CA LEU A 340 2.83 -4.29 -22.80
C LEU A 340 2.26 -4.86 -24.11
N ASN A 341 2.81 -5.99 -24.55
CA ASN A 341 2.48 -6.57 -25.86
C ASN A 341 1.94 -7.99 -25.76
N ASN A 342 2.27 -8.73 -24.69
CA ASN A 342 1.91 -10.15 -24.54
C ASN A 342 1.06 -10.38 -23.27
N PRO A 343 -0.27 -10.50 -23.40
CA PRO A 343 -1.18 -10.70 -22.27
C PRO A 343 -0.91 -11.98 -21.47
N ALA A 344 -0.48 -13.06 -22.11
CA ALA A 344 -0.14 -14.29 -21.41
C ALA A 344 1.13 -14.12 -20.55
N LEU A 345 2.14 -13.42 -21.08
CA LEU A 345 3.37 -13.13 -20.34
C LEU A 345 3.12 -12.23 -19.12
N GLU A 346 2.38 -11.14 -19.29
CA GLU A 346 2.06 -10.23 -18.18
C GLU A 346 1.18 -10.90 -17.13
N PHE A 347 0.23 -11.73 -17.56
CA PHE A 347 -0.56 -12.57 -16.67
C PHE A 347 0.34 -13.48 -15.81
N ILE A 348 1.31 -14.18 -16.42
CA ILE A 348 2.26 -15.04 -15.70
C ILE A 348 3.03 -14.23 -14.67
N LYS A 349 3.63 -13.10 -15.09
CA LYS A 349 4.44 -12.25 -14.22
C LYS A 349 3.66 -11.75 -13.01
N TYR A 350 2.42 -11.29 -13.20
CA TYR A 350 1.65 -10.67 -12.12
C TYR A 350 1.23 -11.72 -11.09
N VAL A 351 0.72 -12.87 -11.55
CA VAL A 351 0.33 -13.98 -10.65
C VAL A 351 1.55 -14.52 -9.91
N CYS A 352 2.66 -14.81 -10.62
CA CYS A 352 3.89 -15.30 -10.00
C CYS A 352 4.46 -14.29 -8.99
N LYS A 353 4.37 -12.99 -9.28
CA LYS A 353 4.81 -11.96 -8.33
C LYS A 353 3.98 -11.99 -7.05
N VAL A 354 2.65 -12.09 -7.14
CA VAL A 354 1.79 -12.20 -5.95
C VAL A 354 2.06 -13.47 -5.16
N LEU A 355 2.21 -14.62 -5.83
CA LEU A 355 2.54 -15.88 -5.15
C LEU A 355 3.93 -15.83 -4.49
N SER A 356 4.88 -15.10 -5.07
CA SER A 356 6.24 -14.94 -4.52
C SER A 356 6.29 -14.14 -3.21
N LEU A 357 5.21 -13.42 -2.84
CA LEU A 357 5.08 -12.75 -1.53
C LEU A 357 5.14 -13.75 -0.37
N ASP A 358 4.86 -15.02 -0.65
CA ASP A 358 4.98 -16.12 0.28
C ASP A 358 6.34 -16.81 0.16
N THR A 359 7.21 -16.53 1.14
CA THR A 359 8.57 -17.07 1.22
C THR A 359 8.63 -18.59 1.34
N ASN A 360 7.53 -19.24 1.74
CA ASN A 360 7.50 -20.69 1.93
C ASN A 360 7.37 -21.48 0.62
N ILE A 361 6.90 -20.83 -0.46
CA ILE A 361 6.65 -21.46 -1.77
C ILE A 361 7.55 -20.91 -2.88
N THR A 362 8.58 -20.12 -2.55
CA THR A 362 9.43 -19.44 -3.53
C THR A 362 10.05 -20.40 -4.55
N ASN A 363 10.49 -21.59 -4.12
CA ASN A 363 11.09 -22.58 -5.03
C ASN A 363 10.07 -23.15 -6.03
N GLN A 364 8.85 -23.42 -5.56
CA GLN A 364 7.73 -23.94 -6.34
C GLN A 364 7.28 -22.89 -7.35
N VAL A 365 7.16 -21.64 -6.93
CA VAL A 365 6.83 -20.50 -7.82
C VAL A 365 7.92 -20.27 -8.86
N ASN A 366 9.20 -20.37 -8.50
CA ASN A 366 10.30 -20.24 -9.47
C ASN A 366 10.28 -21.35 -10.52
N LYS A 367 10.02 -22.60 -10.11
CA LYS A 367 9.85 -23.73 -11.03
C LYS A 367 8.66 -23.51 -11.97
N LEU A 368 7.51 -23.14 -11.41
CA LEU A 368 6.28 -22.84 -12.14
C LEU A 368 6.48 -21.70 -13.14
N ASN A 369 7.12 -20.60 -12.73
CA ASN A 369 7.42 -19.46 -13.59
C ASN A 369 8.29 -19.89 -14.78
N ARG A 370 9.38 -20.63 -14.54
CA ARG A 370 10.23 -21.15 -15.62
C ARG A 370 9.46 -22.02 -16.60
N ASP A 371 8.64 -22.92 -16.09
CA ASP A 371 7.92 -23.87 -16.92
C ASP A 371 6.79 -23.17 -17.73
N LEU A 372 6.17 -22.10 -17.18
CA LEU A 372 5.20 -21.24 -17.88
C LEU A 372 5.85 -20.31 -18.90
N LEU A 373 7.03 -19.75 -18.62
CA LEU A 373 7.78 -18.93 -19.57
C LEU A 373 8.18 -19.74 -20.81
N ARG A 374 8.54 -21.02 -20.64
CA ARG A 374 8.77 -21.97 -21.74
C ARG A 374 7.52 -22.19 -22.59
N LEU A 375 6.33 -22.20 -22.00
CA LEU A 375 5.06 -22.32 -22.74
C LEU A 375 4.80 -21.10 -23.64
N VAL A 376 5.22 -19.91 -23.21
CA VAL A 376 5.03 -18.65 -23.96
C VAL A 376 6.21 -18.35 -24.90
N ASP A 377 7.25 -19.18 -24.88
CA ASP A 377 8.49 -19.06 -25.67
C ASP A 377 9.34 -17.83 -25.28
N VAL A 378 9.45 -17.58 -23.97
CA VAL A 378 10.27 -16.50 -23.39
C VAL A 378 11.36 -17.11 -22.50
N GLY A 379 12.60 -16.65 -22.66
CA GLY A 379 13.73 -17.11 -21.85
C GLY A 379 13.65 -16.61 -20.40
N GLU A 380 14.02 -17.45 -19.43
CA GLU A 380 13.93 -17.11 -17.99
C GLU A 380 14.82 -15.92 -17.56
N PHE A 381 15.89 -15.67 -18.31
CA PHE A 381 16.83 -14.58 -18.08
C PHE A 381 16.63 -13.39 -19.02
N SER A 382 15.56 -13.38 -19.83
CA SER A 382 15.29 -12.24 -20.68
C SER A 382 14.84 -11.05 -19.82
N GLU A 383 15.16 -9.83 -20.27
CA GLU A 383 14.64 -8.60 -19.65
C GLU A 383 13.10 -8.56 -19.69
N GLU A 384 12.52 -9.16 -20.73
CA GLU A 384 11.08 -9.29 -20.89
C GLU A 384 10.44 -10.27 -19.89
N ALA A 385 11.18 -11.19 -19.27
CA ALA A 385 10.62 -12.11 -18.26
C ALA A 385 10.54 -11.49 -16.87
N GLN A 386 11.31 -10.43 -16.60
CA GLN A 386 11.36 -9.80 -15.30
C GLN A 386 10.06 -9.03 -15.00
N PHE A 387 9.50 -9.25 -13.81
CA PHE A 387 8.38 -8.45 -13.35
C PHE A 387 8.82 -6.99 -13.10
N ARG A 388 8.09 -6.05 -13.69
CA ARG A 388 8.19 -4.62 -13.41
C ARG A 388 6.79 -4.14 -13.05
N ASP A 389 6.66 -3.32 -12.00
CA ASP A 389 5.35 -2.76 -11.61
C ASP A 389 4.80 -1.96 -12.80
N PRO A 390 3.60 -2.27 -13.34
CA PRO A 390 3.04 -1.52 -14.46
C PRO A 390 2.66 -0.09 -14.12
N CYS A 391 2.44 0.22 -12.84
CA CYS A 391 1.96 1.50 -12.35
C CYS A 391 3.08 2.30 -11.68
N ARG A 392 3.53 3.38 -12.33
CA ARG A 392 4.35 4.40 -11.66
C ARG A 392 3.44 5.35 -10.91
N SER A 393 3.41 5.23 -9.58
CA SER A 393 2.61 6.12 -8.75
C SER A 393 3.18 7.53 -8.67
N TYR A 394 2.27 8.49 -8.55
CA TYR A 394 2.59 9.86 -8.17
C TYR A 394 1.72 10.28 -7.00
N VAL A 395 2.37 10.55 -5.87
CA VAL A 395 1.71 10.86 -4.61
C VAL A 395 1.82 12.36 -4.34
N LEU A 396 0.66 13.03 -4.24
CA LEU A 396 0.57 14.38 -3.72
C LEU A 396 0.60 14.33 -2.19
N PRO A 397 1.59 14.97 -1.54
CA PRO A 397 1.68 14.97 -0.09
C PRO A 397 0.59 15.85 0.53
N GLU A 398 0.08 15.42 1.69
CA GLU A 398 -0.68 16.27 2.62
C GLU A 398 -1.95 16.92 2.02
N VAL A 399 -2.69 16.24 1.14
CA VAL A 399 -3.94 16.76 0.58
C VAL A 399 -5.02 16.80 1.66
N ILE A 400 -5.57 18.00 1.92
CA ILE A 400 -6.63 18.23 2.92
C ILE A 400 -8.00 18.20 2.25
N CYS A 401 -8.93 17.43 2.82
CA CYS A 401 -10.34 17.48 2.43
C CYS A 401 -11.01 18.77 2.94
N HIS A 402 -11.63 19.54 2.05
CA HIS A 402 -12.32 20.78 2.39
C HIS A 402 -13.56 20.56 3.30
N SER A 403 -14.20 19.39 3.22
CA SER A 403 -15.42 19.08 3.97
C SER A 403 -15.15 18.60 5.40
N CYS A 404 -14.09 17.81 5.63
CA CYS A 404 -13.83 17.20 6.95
C CYS A 404 -12.43 17.48 7.52
N ASN A 405 -11.60 18.28 6.85
CA ASN A 405 -10.20 18.60 7.21
C ASN A 405 -9.28 17.38 7.33
N PHE A 406 -9.69 16.22 6.83
CA PHE A 406 -8.84 15.03 6.81
C PHE A 406 -7.65 15.24 5.87
N CYS A 407 -6.44 15.22 6.43
CA CYS A 407 -5.17 15.37 5.72
C CYS A 407 -4.60 13.99 5.38
N ARG A 408 -4.26 13.75 4.11
CA ARG A 408 -3.60 12.52 3.68
C ARG A 408 -2.76 12.74 2.44
N ASP A 409 -1.76 11.89 2.27
CA ASP A 409 -1.15 11.73 0.97
C ASP A 409 -2.15 11.06 0.00
N LEU A 410 -2.20 11.55 -1.24
CA LEU A 410 -3.14 11.11 -2.27
C LEU A 410 -2.35 10.57 -3.47
N ASP A 411 -2.54 9.29 -3.77
CA ASP A 411 -1.91 8.65 -4.94
C ASP A 411 -2.82 8.80 -6.15
N LEU A 412 -2.44 9.68 -7.08
CA LEU A 412 -3.28 10.01 -8.23
C LEU A 412 -3.41 8.86 -9.24
N CYS A 413 -2.52 7.87 -9.17
CA CYS A 413 -2.52 6.73 -10.08
C CYS A 413 -3.26 5.52 -9.50
N LYS A 414 -3.35 5.42 -8.17
CA LYS A 414 -3.89 4.25 -7.47
C LYS A 414 -5.19 4.50 -6.69
N ASP A 415 -5.53 5.75 -6.34
CA ASP A 415 -6.68 6.08 -5.47
C ASP A 415 -7.97 6.49 -6.23
N SER A 416 -8.06 6.30 -7.56
CA SER A 416 -9.27 6.67 -8.30
C SER A 416 -10.45 5.75 -8.02
N SER A 417 -11.60 6.33 -7.70
CA SER A 417 -12.87 5.62 -7.75
C SER A 417 -13.40 5.65 -9.18
N PHE A 418 -13.49 4.48 -9.81
CA PHE A 418 -14.13 4.32 -11.12
C PHE A 418 -15.64 4.16 -10.94
N SER A 419 -16.43 4.99 -11.60
CA SER A 419 -17.84 4.69 -11.87
C SER A 419 -17.92 3.68 -13.02
N GLN A 420 -18.71 2.61 -12.86
CA GLN A 420 -18.83 1.53 -13.84
C GLN A 420 -19.35 1.98 -15.22
N ASP A 421 -19.94 3.18 -15.32
CA ASP A 421 -20.64 3.63 -16.53
C ASP A 421 -19.79 4.35 -17.58
N GLY A 422 -18.47 4.55 -17.37
CA GLY A 422 -17.56 5.13 -18.38
C GLY A 422 -17.89 6.56 -18.86
N ALA A 423 -19.04 7.12 -18.48
CA ALA A 423 -19.54 8.43 -18.87
C ALA A 423 -19.09 9.56 -17.93
N VAL A 424 -18.60 9.22 -16.74
CA VAL A 424 -18.14 10.18 -15.73
C VAL A 424 -16.64 10.05 -15.59
N LEU A 425 -15.94 11.19 -15.65
CA LEU A 425 -14.50 11.24 -15.41
C LEU A 425 -14.17 10.65 -14.04
N PRO A 426 -13.04 9.93 -13.90
CA PRO A 426 -12.64 9.34 -12.64
C PRO A 426 -12.43 10.44 -11.59
N GLN A 427 -12.93 10.21 -10.38
CA GLN A 427 -12.87 11.17 -9.28
C GLN A 427 -12.07 10.60 -8.11
N TRP A 428 -11.53 11.51 -7.29
CA TRP A 428 -10.91 11.16 -6.02
C TRP A 428 -11.84 11.49 -4.87
N LEU A 429 -12.08 10.50 -4.00
CA LEU A 429 -12.95 10.65 -2.84
C LEU A 429 -12.13 10.72 -1.56
N CYS A 430 -12.62 11.49 -0.60
CA CYS A 430 -12.10 11.50 0.75
C CYS A 430 -12.46 10.17 1.44
N PRO A 431 -11.51 9.40 1.98
CA PRO A 431 -11.81 8.13 2.62
C PRO A 431 -12.60 8.29 3.94
N ASN A 432 -12.61 9.49 4.53
CA ASN A 432 -13.30 9.76 5.79
C ASN A 432 -14.76 10.19 5.59
N CYS A 433 -15.04 11.08 4.63
CA CYS A 433 -16.39 11.64 4.41
C CYS A 433 -17.00 11.35 3.04
N GLN A 434 -16.28 10.66 2.14
CA GLN A 434 -16.67 10.37 0.76
C GLN A 434 -16.96 11.61 -0.11
N ALA A 435 -16.63 12.81 0.37
CA ALA A 435 -16.68 14.02 -0.46
C ALA A 435 -15.62 13.97 -1.57
N THR A 436 -15.97 14.49 -2.73
CA THR A 436 -15.08 14.60 -3.88
C THR A 436 -14.00 15.65 -3.63
N TYR A 437 -12.76 15.34 -4.01
CA TYR A 437 -11.71 16.35 -4.04
C TYR A 437 -11.89 17.25 -5.26
N ASP A 438 -11.58 18.54 -5.09
CA ASP A 438 -11.60 19.50 -6.18
C ASP A 438 -10.48 19.21 -7.18
N SER A 439 -10.88 18.90 -8.42
CA SER A 439 -9.95 18.57 -9.51
C SER A 439 -9.11 19.77 -9.93
N ALA A 440 -9.64 20.99 -9.84
CA ALA A 440 -8.89 22.21 -10.19
C ALA A 440 -7.78 22.49 -9.18
N ALA A 441 -8.06 22.29 -7.88
CA ALA A 441 -7.05 22.40 -6.83
C ALA A 441 -5.93 21.34 -6.99
N ILE A 442 -6.29 20.10 -7.36
CA ILE A 442 -5.32 19.03 -7.64
C ILE A 442 -4.49 19.37 -8.87
N GLU A 443 -5.10 19.86 -9.95
CA GLU A 443 -4.40 20.29 -11.16
C GLU A 443 -3.38 21.40 -10.85
N MET A 444 -3.76 22.42 -10.08
CA MET A 444 -2.82 23.47 -9.68
C MET A 444 -1.68 22.93 -8.82
N ALA A 445 -1.97 22.04 -7.87
CA ALA A 445 -0.94 21.39 -7.05
C ALA A 445 0.05 20.57 -7.90
N LEU A 446 -0.41 19.94 -8.99
CA LEU A 446 0.45 19.25 -9.94
C LEU A 446 1.33 20.21 -10.75
N VAL A 447 0.77 21.32 -11.21
CA VAL A 447 1.55 22.37 -11.89
C VAL A 447 2.63 22.93 -10.97
N GLU A 448 2.30 23.25 -9.72
CA GLU A 448 3.28 23.69 -8.72
C GLU A 448 4.33 22.61 -8.43
N ALA A 449 3.94 21.33 -8.42
CA ALA A 449 4.89 20.24 -8.22
C ALA A 449 5.83 20.06 -9.42
N LEU A 450 5.33 20.20 -10.65
CA LEU A 450 6.13 20.20 -11.87
C LEU A 450 7.12 21.37 -11.87
N GLN A 451 6.67 22.58 -11.55
CA GLN A 451 7.51 23.77 -11.44
C GLN A 451 8.60 23.60 -10.37
N ARG A 452 8.27 23.04 -9.20
CA ARG A 452 9.26 22.72 -8.16
C ARG A 452 10.32 21.73 -8.64
N LYS A 453 9.91 20.70 -9.38
CA LYS A 453 10.85 19.72 -9.97
C LYS A 453 11.73 20.36 -11.03
N LEU A 454 11.16 21.21 -11.89
CA LEU A 454 11.91 21.95 -12.91
C LEU A 454 12.93 22.88 -12.26
N MET A 455 12.52 23.66 -11.26
CA MET A 455 13.42 24.54 -10.51
C MET A 455 14.58 23.75 -9.88
N ALA A 456 14.29 22.60 -9.28
CA ALA A 456 15.33 21.76 -8.71
C ALA A 456 16.27 21.12 -9.75
N PHE A 457 15.76 20.81 -10.95
CA PHE A 457 16.60 20.38 -12.07
C PHE A 457 17.51 21.50 -12.55
N THR A 458 17.02 22.74 -12.62
CA THR A 458 17.80 23.92 -13.02
C THR A 458 18.87 24.29 -11.98
N LEU A 459 18.53 24.21 -10.69
CA LEU A 459 19.40 24.56 -9.58
C LEU A 459 20.26 23.39 -9.07
N GLN A 460 20.28 22.27 -9.78
CA GLN A 460 20.99 21.08 -9.33
C GLN A 460 22.49 21.31 -9.24
N ASP A 461 23.13 20.62 -8.29
CA ASP A 461 24.59 20.56 -8.24
C ASP A 461 25.14 19.74 -9.41
N LEU A 462 26.38 20.04 -9.79
CA LEU A 462 27.17 19.21 -10.69
C LEU A 462 28.25 18.47 -9.91
N VAL A 463 28.47 17.20 -10.25
CA VAL A 463 29.43 16.34 -9.54
C VAL A 463 30.49 15.84 -10.51
N CYS A 464 31.76 15.87 -10.09
CA CYS A 464 32.86 15.35 -10.89
C CYS A 464 32.81 13.82 -11.01
N LEU A 465 32.98 13.30 -12.22
CA LEU A 465 32.99 11.85 -12.48
C LEU A 465 34.20 11.14 -11.86
N LYS A 466 35.34 11.82 -11.72
CA LYS A 466 36.59 11.24 -11.18
C LYS A 466 36.64 11.27 -9.65
N CYS A 467 36.61 12.47 -9.07
CA CYS A 467 36.80 12.64 -7.62
C CYS A 467 35.51 12.64 -6.80
N ARG A 468 34.33 12.62 -7.45
CA ARG A 468 33.01 12.76 -6.81
C ARG A 468 32.79 14.06 -6.01
N GLY A 469 33.67 15.05 -6.18
CA GLY A 469 33.52 16.38 -5.60
C GLY A 469 32.39 17.17 -6.25
N VAL A 470 31.69 17.98 -5.45
CA VAL A 470 30.65 18.92 -5.90
C VAL A 470 31.31 20.14 -6.54
N LYS A 471 30.71 20.65 -7.62
CA LYS A 471 31.18 21.87 -8.29
C LYS A 471 30.83 23.10 -7.45
N GLU A 472 31.85 23.75 -6.89
CA GLU A 472 31.66 24.90 -6.00
C GLU A 472 31.61 26.26 -6.74
N THR A 473 32.14 26.33 -7.96
CA THR A 473 32.24 27.57 -8.74
C THR A 473 31.54 27.45 -10.08
N HIS A 474 31.04 28.56 -10.64
CA HIS A 474 30.20 28.52 -11.83
C HIS A 474 30.97 28.36 -13.15
N MET A 475 32.11 29.05 -13.29
CA MET A 475 32.85 29.16 -14.55
C MET A 475 33.63 27.91 -15.02
N PRO A 476 34.25 27.06 -14.16
CA PRO A 476 35.12 26.01 -14.66
C PRO A 476 34.34 24.94 -15.43
N VAL A 477 34.85 24.55 -16.59
CA VAL A 477 34.28 23.47 -17.41
C VAL A 477 34.68 22.09 -16.86
N TYR A 478 35.88 21.99 -16.30
CA TYR A 478 36.44 20.76 -15.74
C TYR A 478 36.74 20.92 -14.25
N CYS A 479 36.75 19.80 -13.54
CA CYS A 479 37.20 19.75 -12.16
C CYS A 479 38.72 19.97 -12.05
N SER A 480 39.20 20.36 -10.87
CA SER A 480 40.63 20.46 -10.55
C SER A 480 41.41 19.14 -10.76
N CYS A 481 40.72 18.00 -10.69
CA CYS A 481 41.28 16.68 -11.02
C CYS A 481 41.24 16.33 -12.53
N ALA A 482 40.96 17.31 -13.40
CA ALA A 482 40.76 17.14 -14.83
C ALA A 482 39.66 16.12 -15.17
N GLY A 483 38.61 16.04 -14.35
CA GLY A 483 37.42 15.21 -14.60
C GLY A 483 36.22 16.05 -15.02
N ASP A 484 35.39 15.49 -15.89
CA ASP A 484 34.15 16.12 -16.32
C ASP A 484 33.11 16.17 -15.20
N PHE A 485 32.26 17.18 -15.27
CA PHE A 485 31.11 17.34 -14.39
C PHE A 485 29.86 16.68 -15.01
N ALA A 486 29.09 16.01 -14.18
CA ALA A 486 27.83 15.38 -14.56
C ALA A 486 26.66 15.91 -13.72
N LEU A 487 25.46 15.84 -14.29
CA LEU A 487 24.20 16.15 -13.64
C LEU A 487 23.98 15.21 -12.43
N THR A 488 23.56 15.77 -11.31
CA THR A 488 23.09 14.98 -10.16
C THR A 488 21.69 14.42 -10.38
N ILE A 489 20.84 15.17 -11.08
CA ILE A 489 19.51 14.77 -11.55
C ILE A 489 19.59 14.59 -13.07
N ARG A 490 19.56 13.33 -13.52
CA ARG A 490 19.62 13.00 -14.95
C ARG A 490 18.37 13.48 -15.68
N THR A 491 18.54 13.95 -16.91
CA THR A 491 17.43 14.37 -17.78
C THR A 491 16.40 13.27 -18.00
N GLN A 492 16.84 12.02 -18.19
CA GLN A 492 15.94 10.86 -18.34
C GLN A 492 14.98 10.71 -17.16
N VAL A 493 15.46 10.84 -15.92
CA VAL A 493 14.62 10.72 -14.71
C VAL A 493 13.60 11.86 -14.65
N PHE A 494 13.98 13.07 -15.07
CA PHE A 494 13.06 14.19 -15.15
C PHE A 494 11.96 13.93 -16.21
N MET A 495 12.34 13.46 -17.39
CA MET A 495 11.40 13.14 -18.48
C MET A 495 10.44 12.00 -18.11
N GLU A 496 10.92 10.99 -17.38
CA GLU A 496 10.07 9.94 -16.82
C GLU A 496 9.01 10.49 -15.87
N GLN A 497 9.33 11.52 -15.07
CA GLN A 497 8.35 12.19 -14.22
C GLN A 497 7.34 12.99 -15.06
N VAL A 498 7.81 13.73 -16.06
CA VAL A 498 6.96 14.47 -17.02
C VAL A 498 5.95 13.53 -17.70
N GLY A 499 6.38 12.33 -18.09
CA GLY A 499 5.50 11.31 -18.66
C GLY A 499 4.36 10.88 -17.71
N ILE A 500 4.64 10.77 -16.40
CA ILE A 500 3.60 10.46 -15.40
C ILE A 500 2.60 11.61 -15.30
N PHE A 501 3.06 12.88 -15.23
CA PHE A 501 2.17 14.04 -15.22
C PHE A 501 1.31 14.10 -16.48
N GLN A 502 1.87 13.74 -17.65
CA GLN A 502 1.15 13.70 -18.91
C GLN A 502 0.06 12.62 -18.91
N SER A 503 0.37 11.42 -18.42
CA SER A 503 -0.59 10.33 -18.27
C SER A 503 -1.76 10.71 -17.36
N ILE A 504 -1.47 11.35 -16.21
CA ILE A 504 -2.49 11.88 -15.30
C ILE A 504 -3.32 12.96 -15.99
N ALA A 505 -2.69 13.93 -16.65
CA ALA A 505 -3.40 15.04 -17.29
C ALA A 505 -4.36 14.56 -18.39
N GLN A 506 -3.95 13.55 -19.17
CA GLN A 506 -4.78 12.94 -20.22
C GLN A 506 -5.97 12.19 -19.62
N HIS A 507 -5.74 11.37 -18.60
CA HIS A 507 -6.78 10.52 -18.03
C HIS A 507 -7.85 11.29 -17.26
N TYR A 508 -7.46 12.36 -16.55
CA TYR A 508 -8.39 13.18 -15.76
C TYR A 508 -8.83 14.47 -16.46
N SER A 509 -8.47 14.67 -17.74
CA SER A 509 -8.80 15.86 -18.53
C SER A 509 -8.42 17.18 -17.85
N MET A 510 -7.12 17.36 -17.59
CA MET A 510 -6.54 18.55 -16.96
C MET A 510 -5.91 19.49 -18.02
N PRO A 511 -6.63 20.53 -18.49
CA PRO A 511 -6.19 21.34 -19.62
C PRO A 511 -4.97 22.22 -19.31
N HIS A 512 -4.90 22.83 -18.13
CA HIS A 512 -3.80 23.72 -17.75
C HIS A 512 -2.51 22.93 -17.54
N LEU A 513 -2.59 21.78 -16.87
CA LEU A 513 -1.45 20.88 -16.72
C LEU A 513 -0.96 20.38 -18.09
N LYS A 514 -1.88 20.02 -19.00
CA LYS A 514 -1.52 19.58 -20.35
C LYS A 514 -0.78 20.67 -21.14
N GLU A 515 -1.28 21.91 -21.13
CA GLU A 515 -0.63 23.04 -21.82
C GLU A 515 0.77 23.31 -21.27
N THR A 516 0.94 23.30 -19.94
CA THR A 516 2.26 23.51 -19.31
C THR A 516 3.26 22.40 -19.65
N LEU A 517 2.81 21.14 -19.74
CA LEU A 517 3.64 20.01 -20.16
C LEU A 517 4.01 20.09 -21.65
N GLU A 518 3.06 20.44 -22.52
CA GLU A 518 3.31 20.61 -23.95
C GLU A 518 4.33 21.71 -24.21
N TRP A 519 4.20 22.84 -23.52
CA TRP A 519 5.18 23.93 -23.58
C TRP A 519 6.58 23.46 -23.13
N LEU A 520 6.66 22.72 -22.03
CA LEU A 520 7.93 22.20 -21.51
C LEU A 520 8.61 21.22 -22.48
N LEU A 521 7.83 20.35 -23.09
CA LEU A 521 8.30 19.39 -24.10
C LEU A 521 8.73 20.11 -25.38
N GLN A 522 7.99 21.11 -25.85
CA GLN A 522 8.37 21.88 -27.04
C GLN A 522 9.70 22.63 -26.85
N LYS A 523 9.98 23.11 -25.64
CA LYS A 523 11.23 23.82 -25.31
C LYS A 523 12.41 22.88 -25.03
N SER A 524 12.16 21.59 -24.86
CA SER A 524 13.18 20.57 -24.63
C SER A 524 13.42 19.83 -25.95
N PRO A 525 14.41 20.22 -26.79
CA PRO A 525 14.74 19.42 -27.96
C PRO A 525 15.03 17.98 -27.50
N GLN A 526 14.42 17.00 -28.17
CA GLN A 526 14.71 15.59 -27.90
C GLN A 526 16.23 15.41 -27.98
N PRO A 527 16.86 14.68 -27.04
CA PRO A 527 18.24 14.31 -27.22
C PRO A 527 18.32 13.50 -28.53
N ASP A 528 19.02 14.03 -29.53
CA ASP A 528 19.38 13.28 -30.72
C ASP A 528 20.01 11.95 -30.28
N HIS A 529 19.58 10.88 -30.96
CA HIS A 529 19.93 9.48 -30.72
C HIS A 529 21.41 9.19 -30.45
#